data_AF-A0A914R7U6-F1
#
_entry.id   AF-A0A914R7U6-F1
#
_cell.length_a   1.000
_cell.length_b   1.000
_cell.length_c   1.000
_cell.angle_alpha   90.00
_cell.angle_beta   90.00
_cell.angle_gamma   90.00
#
_symmetry.space_group_name_H-M   'P 1'
#
loop_
_entity.id
_entity.type
_entity.pdbx_description
1 polymer ?
#
loop_
_entity_poly.entity_id
_entity_poly.type
_entity_poly.pdbx_seq_one_letter_code
_entity_poly.pdbx_strand_id
1 'polypeptide(L)'
;MVRLVKQLFELARQNKPSIIFIDEVDSLCSSRSDNESESARRIKTEFLVQMQGVGKDSDGILVLGATNIPWVLDAAIRRRFEKRIYIGLPEQNARKDMFKIHVGDTPNTLTDEDFKTLAAKTENYSGHDISMIVRDALMQPVRKVQSATHFKRVSGPSRADPNVMVHDLLTPCSPGDPQAVQMSWVDVPGEKLAEPILCMSDMLTALTRTKPTVNSHDLKKLEDFQKDFGQEE
;
A
#
# COMPACT_ATOMS: atom_id res chain seq x y z
N MET A 1 24.01 -18.31 -1.27
CA MET A 1 22.57 -18.45 -1.60
C MET A 1 22.10 -19.89 -1.75
N VAL A 2 22.72 -20.77 -2.55
CA VAL A 2 22.25 -22.18 -2.69
C VAL A 2 22.09 -22.91 -1.34
N ARG A 3 23.04 -22.73 -0.41
CA ARG A 3 22.95 -23.29 0.95
C ARG A 3 21.80 -22.70 1.78
N LEU A 4 21.44 -21.44 1.54
CA LEU A 4 20.35 -20.77 2.25
C LEU A 4 18.99 -21.36 1.86
N VAL A 5 18.80 -21.70 0.58
CA VAL A 5 17.56 -22.37 0.10
C VAL A 5 17.38 -23.72 0.82
N LYS A 6 18.45 -24.53 0.93
CA LYS A 6 18.40 -25.79 1.69
C LYS A 6 18.04 -25.56 3.16
N GLN A 7 18.72 -24.62 3.80
CA GLN A 7 18.50 -24.31 5.22
C GLN A 7 17.08 -23.79 5.49
N LEU A 8 16.53 -22.97 4.59
CA LEU A 8 15.15 -22.47 4.69
C LEU A 8 14.15 -23.62 4.68
N PHE A 9 14.25 -24.53 3.72
CA PHE A 9 13.34 -25.69 3.63
C PHE A 9 13.59 -26.71 4.76
N GLU A 10 14.81 -26.84 5.28
CA GLU A 10 15.08 -27.67 6.46
C GLU A 10 14.45 -27.08 7.72
N LEU A 11 14.56 -25.76 7.92
CA LEU A 11 13.93 -25.07 9.03
C LEU A 11 12.40 -25.19 8.95
N ALA A 12 11.82 -25.02 7.76
CA ALA A 12 10.38 -25.20 7.53
C ALA A 12 9.92 -26.64 7.85
N ARG A 13 10.72 -27.66 7.49
CA ARG A 13 10.44 -29.07 7.81
C ARG A 13 10.53 -29.37 9.30
N GLN A 14 11.41 -28.71 10.03
CA GLN A 14 11.55 -28.90 11.48
C GLN A 14 10.42 -28.23 12.27
N ASN A 15 9.79 -27.20 11.70
CA ASN A 15 8.75 -26.39 12.35
C ASN A 15 7.38 -26.53 11.65
N LYS A 16 7.00 -27.75 11.25
CA LYS A 16 5.69 -28.00 10.65
C LYS A 16 4.57 -27.77 11.68
N PRO A 17 3.41 -27.19 11.30
CA PRO A 17 3.08 -26.67 9.97
C PRO A 17 3.77 -25.31 9.71
N SER A 18 4.27 -25.11 8.49
CA SER A 18 4.98 -23.87 8.12
C SER A 18 4.59 -23.32 6.75
N ILE A 19 4.73 -21.99 6.60
CA ILE A 19 4.50 -21.28 5.34
C ILE A 19 5.80 -20.60 4.93
N ILE A 20 6.23 -20.83 3.69
CA ILE A 20 7.35 -20.15 3.05
C ILE A 20 6.76 -19.12 2.09
N PHE A 21 6.96 -17.84 2.36
CA PHE A 21 6.57 -16.75 1.45
C PHE A 21 7.78 -16.20 0.70
N ILE A 22 7.65 -16.08 -0.63
CA ILE A 22 8.68 -15.57 -1.53
C ILE A 22 8.07 -14.43 -2.33
N ASP A 23 8.47 -13.21 -2.00
CA ASP A 23 8.12 -12.04 -2.79
C ASP A 23 9.00 -11.95 -4.05
N GLU A 24 8.47 -11.34 -5.10
CA GLU A 24 9.14 -11.18 -6.40
C GLU A 24 9.80 -12.48 -6.91
N VAL A 25 9.05 -13.59 -6.89
CA VAL A 25 9.59 -14.92 -7.24
C VAL A 25 10.17 -14.98 -8.66
N ASP A 26 9.74 -14.09 -9.56
CA ASP A 26 10.30 -13.90 -10.90
C ASP A 26 11.78 -13.51 -10.92
N SER A 27 12.26 -12.80 -9.90
CA SER A 27 13.69 -12.45 -9.76
C SER A 27 14.60 -13.68 -9.67
N LEU A 28 14.08 -14.77 -9.09
CA LEU A 28 14.78 -16.04 -8.92
C LEU A 28 14.45 -17.06 -10.03
N CYS A 29 13.25 -16.93 -10.61
CA CYS A 29 12.62 -17.98 -11.40
C CYS A 29 12.31 -17.57 -12.85
N SER A 30 12.91 -16.49 -13.34
CA SER A 30 12.74 -16.04 -14.72
C SER A 30 13.22 -17.05 -15.77
N SER A 31 12.64 -16.98 -16.95
CA SER A 31 13.00 -17.82 -18.10
C SER A 31 14.45 -17.58 -18.50
N ARG A 32 15.13 -18.63 -18.97
CA ARG A 32 16.56 -18.60 -19.29
C ARG A 32 16.89 -17.46 -20.26
N SER A 33 17.66 -16.48 -19.80
CA SER A 33 18.34 -15.52 -20.65
C SER A 33 19.79 -15.97 -20.87
N ASP A 34 20.36 -15.72 -22.05
CA ASP A 34 21.76 -16.07 -22.36
C ASP A 34 22.77 -15.41 -21.40
N ASN A 35 22.39 -14.31 -20.75
CA ASN A 35 23.21 -13.59 -19.75
C ASN A 35 22.97 -14.04 -18.29
N GLU A 36 22.25 -15.14 -18.05
CA GLU A 36 21.98 -15.59 -16.68
C GLU A 36 23.25 -16.18 -16.02
N SER A 37 23.60 -15.66 -14.83
CA SER A 37 24.72 -16.17 -14.04
C SER A 37 24.56 -17.66 -13.71
N GLU A 38 25.66 -18.42 -13.79
CA GLU A 38 25.70 -19.82 -13.38
C GLU A 38 25.23 -20.02 -11.93
N SER A 39 25.49 -19.03 -11.06
CA SER A 39 25.03 -19.05 -9.68
C SER A 39 23.50 -18.98 -9.57
N ALA A 40 22.84 -18.16 -10.38
CA ALA A 40 21.38 -18.06 -10.41
C ALA A 40 20.75 -19.37 -10.89
N ARG A 41 21.34 -20.01 -11.91
CA ARG A 41 20.90 -21.34 -12.38
C ARG A 41 20.97 -22.40 -11.28
N ARG A 42 22.05 -22.43 -10.51
CA ARG A 42 22.21 -23.37 -9.37
C ARG A 42 21.16 -23.13 -8.28
N ILE A 43 20.84 -21.86 -7.99
CA ILE A 43 19.80 -21.50 -7.00
C ILE A 43 18.42 -21.95 -7.47
N LYS A 44 18.07 -21.70 -8.74
CA LYS A 44 16.80 -22.11 -9.35
C LYS A 44 16.61 -23.62 -9.35
N THR A 45 17.65 -24.37 -9.73
CA THR A 45 17.64 -25.83 -9.68
C THR A 45 17.45 -26.33 -8.25
N GLU A 46 18.17 -25.76 -7.28
CA GLU A 46 18.02 -26.14 -5.88
C GLU A 46 16.60 -25.88 -5.37
N PHE A 47 16.04 -24.72 -5.70
CA PHE A 47 14.67 -24.37 -5.32
C PHE A 47 13.64 -25.37 -5.89
N LEU A 48 13.76 -25.73 -7.17
CA LEU A 48 12.93 -26.77 -7.80
C LEU A 48 13.03 -28.12 -7.10
N VAL A 49 14.25 -28.53 -6.73
CA VAL A 49 14.49 -29.79 -6.01
C VAL A 49 13.81 -29.78 -4.64
N GLN A 50 13.89 -28.66 -3.91
CA GLN A 50 13.24 -28.53 -2.60
C GLN A 50 11.70 -28.56 -2.72
N MET A 51 11.12 -27.89 -3.72
CA MET A 51 9.67 -27.93 -4.00
C MET A 51 9.18 -29.32 -4.39
N GLN A 52 10.03 -30.12 -5.04
CA GLN A 52 9.66 -31.47 -5.47
C GLN A 52 9.67 -32.49 -4.32
N GLY A 53 10.24 -32.14 -3.16
CA GLY A 53 10.25 -33.01 -1.98
C GLY A 53 11.08 -34.29 -2.15
N VAL A 54 12.02 -34.34 -3.10
CA VAL A 54 12.79 -35.56 -3.39
C VAL A 54 13.52 -36.04 -2.13
N GLY A 55 13.08 -37.18 -1.60
CA GLY A 55 13.66 -37.84 -0.43
C GLY A 55 13.31 -37.23 0.95
N LYS A 56 12.38 -36.28 1.03
CA LYS A 56 11.94 -35.67 2.30
C LYS A 56 10.44 -35.38 2.29
N ASP A 57 9.77 -35.66 3.40
CA ASP A 57 8.36 -35.34 3.59
C ASP A 57 8.12 -33.82 3.49
N SER A 58 7.35 -33.40 2.48
CA SER A 58 6.90 -32.02 2.25
C SER A 58 5.52 -31.74 2.82
N ASP A 59 4.87 -32.72 3.44
CA ASP A 59 3.55 -32.53 4.03
C ASP A 59 3.59 -31.48 5.16
N GLY A 60 2.57 -30.65 5.28
CA GLY A 60 2.52 -29.54 6.24
C GLY A 60 3.43 -28.34 5.94
N ILE A 61 3.96 -28.20 4.72
CA ILE A 61 4.66 -26.98 4.26
C ILE A 61 3.93 -26.37 3.06
N LEU A 62 3.52 -25.11 3.19
CA LEU A 62 2.92 -24.35 2.10
C LEU A 62 3.94 -23.34 1.53
N VAL A 63 4.11 -23.32 0.21
CA VAL A 63 4.95 -22.33 -0.48
C VAL A 63 4.06 -21.32 -1.20
N LEU A 64 4.18 -20.05 -0.84
CA LEU A 64 3.50 -18.93 -1.45
C LEU A 64 4.53 -18.08 -2.20
N GLY A 65 4.28 -17.83 -3.49
CA GLY A 65 5.09 -16.94 -4.33
C GLY A 65 4.25 -15.76 -4.81
N ALA A 66 4.79 -14.55 -4.75
CA ALA A 66 4.20 -13.35 -5.32
C ALA A 66 5.02 -12.85 -6.52
N THR A 67 4.34 -12.36 -7.56
CA THR A 67 4.99 -11.77 -8.76
C THR A 67 4.04 -10.82 -9.46
N ASN A 68 4.59 -9.75 -10.03
CA ASN A 68 3.85 -8.80 -10.89
C ASN A 68 3.99 -9.12 -12.39
N ILE A 69 4.91 -10.03 -12.75
CA ILE A 69 5.26 -10.32 -14.16
C ILE A 69 5.24 -11.83 -14.43
N PRO A 70 4.12 -12.54 -14.21
CA PRO A 70 4.09 -14.00 -14.21
C PRO A 70 4.47 -14.65 -15.56
N TRP A 71 4.39 -13.93 -16.67
CA TRP A 71 4.83 -14.39 -18.00
C TRP A 71 6.33 -14.61 -18.12
N VAL A 72 7.17 -13.99 -17.27
CA VAL A 72 8.61 -14.24 -17.32
C VAL A 72 9.00 -15.52 -16.60
N LEU A 73 8.12 -16.11 -15.78
CA LEU A 73 8.42 -17.31 -15.00
C LEU A 73 8.73 -18.51 -15.90
N ASP A 74 9.81 -19.22 -15.58
CA ASP A 74 10.18 -20.45 -16.24
C ASP A 74 9.06 -21.49 -16.14
N ALA A 75 8.81 -22.21 -17.23
CA ALA A 75 7.73 -23.17 -17.32
C ALA A 75 7.82 -24.29 -16.27
N ALA A 76 9.03 -24.69 -15.84
CA ALA A 76 9.21 -25.70 -14.80
C ALA A 76 8.77 -25.18 -13.42
N ILE A 77 9.10 -23.95 -13.08
CA ILE A 77 8.67 -23.31 -11.82
C ILE A 77 7.16 -23.09 -11.84
N ARG A 78 6.63 -22.57 -12.94
CA ARG A 78 5.19 -22.33 -13.09
C ARG A 78 4.37 -23.61 -12.91
N ARG A 79 4.88 -24.77 -13.34
CA ARG A 79 4.25 -26.09 -13.11
C ARG A 79 4.29 -26.55 -11.65
N ARG A 80 5.24 -26.06 -10.84
CA ARG A 80 5.34 -26.37 -9.39
C ARG A 80 4.43 -25.49 -8.54
N PHE A 81 4.06 -24.31 -9.03
CA PHE A 81 2.94 -23.56 -8.48
C PHE A 81 1.64 -24.12 -9.06
N GLU A 82 1.15 -25.16 -8.40
CA GLU A 82 -0.06 -25.87 -8.80
C GLU A 82 -1.27 -24.95 -8.74
N LYS A 83 -1.51 -24.25 -7.62
CA LYS A 83 -2.58 -23.25 -7.50
C LYS A 83 -2.06 -21.86 -7.83
N ARG A 84 -2.82 -21.09 -8.62
CA ARG A 84 -2.50 -19.73 -9.05
C ARG A 84 -3.70 -18.84 -8.83
N ILE A 85 -3.54 -17.82 -7.99
CA ILE A 85 -4.61 -16.89 -7.63
C ILE A 85 -4.29 -15.55 -8.27
N TYR A 86 -5.16 -15.06 -9.13
CA TYR A 86 -5.04 -13.73 -9.70
C TYR A 86 -5.54 -12.69 -8.70
N ILE A 87 -4.69 -11.70 -8.39
CA ILE A 87 -5.03 -10.57 -7.53
C ILE A 87 -5.19 -9.35 -8.42
N GLY A 88 -6.43 -9.04 -8.78
CA GLY A 88 -6.78 -7.89 -9.61
C GLY A 88 -6.74 -6.55 -8.86
N LEU A 89 -6.91 -5.47 -9.61
CA LEU A 89 -7.12 -4.15 -9.01
C LEU A 89 -8.42 -4.12 -8.18
N PRO A 90 -8.47 -3.34 -7.10
CA PRO A 90 -9.64 -3.27 -6.23
C PRO A 90 -10.85 -2.68 -6.96
N GLU A 91 -12.01 -3.30 -6.77
CA GLU A 91 -13.29 -2.78 -7.22
C GLU A 91 -13.69 -1.51 -6.46
N GLN A 92 -14.71 -0.80 -6.95
CA GLN A 92 -15.15 0.47 -6.36
C GLN A 92 -15.46 0.37 -4.85
N ASN A 93 -16.17 -0.67 -4.42
CA ASN A 93 -16.47 -0.85 -3.00
C ASN A 93 -15.21 -1.11 -2.17
N ALA A 94 -14.30 -1.95 -2.67
CA ALA A 94 -13.01 -2.18 -2.02
C ALA A 94 -12.18 -0.89 -1.93
N ARG A 95 -12.17 -0.04 -2.97
CA ARG A 95 -11.50 1.27 -2.94
C ARG A 95 -12.10 2.21 -1.90
N LYS A 96 -13.43 2.23 -1.78
CA LYS A 96 -14.14 3.00 -0.73
C LYS A 96 -13.65 2.58 0.67
N ASP A 97 -13.58 1.28 0.91
CA ASP A 97 -13.13 0.76 2.21
C ASP A 97 -11.64 1.03 2.44
N MET A 98 -10.80 0.91 1.40
CA MET A 98 -9.38 1.28 1.47
C MET A 98 -9.19 2.75 1.87
N PHE A 99 -9.96 3.69 1.30
CA PHE A 99 -9.90 5.09 1.73
C PHE A 99 -10.21 5.25 3.21
N LYS A 100 -11.27 4.60 3.72
CA LYS A 100 -11.63 4.65 5.13
C LYS A 100 -10.55 4.06 6.03
N ILE A 101 -10.03 2.88 5.66
CA ILE A 101 -8.97 2.19 6.40
C ILE A 101 -7.71 3.07 6.49
N HIS A 102 -7.32 3.71 5.39
CA HIS A 102 -6.12 4.55 5.38
C HIS A 102 -6.29 5.90 6.07
N VAL A 103 -7.52 6.46 6.13
CA VAL A 103 -7.79 7.65 6.95
C VAL A 103 -7.74 7.29 8.45
N GLY A 104 -8.23 6.09 8.80
CA GLY A 104 -8.22 5.57 10.17
C GLY A 104 -8.99 6.47 11.12
N ASP A 105 -8.45 6.63 12.33
CA ASP A 105 -9.05 7.47 13.39
C ASP A 105 -8.68 8.95 13.27
N THR A 106 -8.02 9.36 12.16
CA THR A 106 -7.65 10.76 11.97
C THR A 106 -8.91 11.62 11.92
N PRO A 107 -9.02 12.68 12.73
CA PRO A 107 -10.14 13.61 12.65
C PRO A 107 -10.28 14.13 11.22
N ASN A 108 -11.46 13.96 10.65
CA ASN A 108 -11.77 14.35 9.29
C ASN A 108 -13.25 14.77 9.18
N THR A 109 -13.57 15.55 8.16
CA THR A 109 -14.95 15.96 7.85
C THR A 109 -15.57 15.12 6.73
N LEU A 110 -14.99 13.96 6.40
CA LEU A 110 -15.42 13.14 5.26
C LEU A 110 -16.66 12.32 5.64
N THR A 111 -17.66 12.37 4.79
CA THR A 111 -18.88 11.56 4.90
C THR A 111 -18.76 10.25 4.14
N ASP A 112 -19.68 9.30 4.38
CA ASP A 112 -19.74 8.06 3.58
C ASP A 112 -19.90 8.32 2.08
N GLU A 113 -20.60 9.40 1.72
CA GLU A 113 -20.82 9.83 0.33
C GLU A 113 -19.53 10.39 -0.31
N ASP A 114 -18.69 11.07 0.48
CA ASP A 114 -17.36 11.52 0.03
C ASP A 114 -16.48 10.32 -0.32
N PHE A 115 -16.48 9.28 0.52
CA PHE A 115 -15.73 8.05 0.24
C PHE A 115 -16.22 7.33 -1.02
N LYS A 116 -17.54 7.30 -1.27
CA LYS A 116 -18.08 6.77 -2.54
C LYS A 116 -17.62 7.61 -3.73
N THR A 117 -17.60 8.93 -3.59
CA THR A 117 -17.15 9.86 -4.63
C THR A 117 -15.67 9.67 -4.94
N LEU A 118 -14.82 9.51 -3.92
CA LEU A 118 -13.40 9.20 -4.09
C LEU A 118 -13.20 7.88 -4.82
N ALA A 119 -13.91 6.82 -4.39
CA ALA A 119 -13.82 5.50 -5.02
C ALA A 119 -14.27 5.50 -6.49
N ALA A 120 -15.28 6.31 -6.84
CA ALA A 120 -15.74 6.51 -8.21
C ALA A 120 -14.68 7.22 -9.08
N LYS A 121 -13.87 8.11 -8.49
CA LYS A 121 -12.83 8.87 -9.21
C LYS A 121 -11.49 8.14 -9.33
N THR A 122 -11.34 6.99 -8.68
CA THR A 122 -10.07 6.24 -8.63
C THR A 122 -10.17 4.90 -9.35
N GLU A 123 -10.84 4.87 -10.49
CA GLU A 123 -10.85 3.69 -11.36
C GLU A 123 -9.43 3.33 -11.81
N ASN A 124 -9.09 2.04 -11.75
CA ASN A 124 -7.76 1.50 -12.04
C ASN A 124 -6.63 1.92 -11.07
N TYR A 125 -6.96 2.47 -9.89
CA TYR A 125 -5.98 2.72 -8.84
C TYR A 125 -5.73 1.45 -8.03
N SER A 126 -4.47 1.16 -7.77
CA SER A 126 -4.06 0.11 -6.85
C SER A 126 -4.26 0.53 -5.38
N GLY A 127 -4.21 -0.43 -4.46
CA GLY A 127 -4.20 -0.11 -3.03
C GLY A 127 -3.01 0.78 -2.63
N HIS A 128 -1.87 0.63 -3.31
CA HIS A 128 -0.71 1.50 -3.11
C HIS A 128 -1.02 2.96 -3.51
N ASP A 129 -1.65 3.16 -4.67
CA ASP A 129 -2.01 4.50 -5.14
C ASP A 129 -2.98 5.20 -4.18
N ILE A 130 -3.98 4.47 -3.67
CA ILE A 130 -4.95 4.99 -2.68
C ILE A 130 -4.24 5.37 -1.38
N SER A 131 -3.34 4.51 -0.89
CA SER A 131 -2.50 4.79 0.28
C SER A 131 -1.67 6.06 0.11
N MET A 132 -1.12 6.29 -1.09
CA MET A 132 -0.38 7.51 -1.42
C MET A 132 -1.26 8.76 -1.45
N ILE A 133 -2.46 8.67 -2.03
CA ILE A 133 -3.43 9.78 -2.03
C ILE A 133 -3.76 10.18 -0.59
N VAL A 134 -4.13 9.21 0.25
CA VAL A 134 -4.52 9.47 1.64
C VAL A 134 -3.34 10.04 2.42
N ARG A 135 -2.14 9.48 2.26
CA ARG A 135 -0.93 9.99 2.92
C ARG A 135 -0.62 11.43 2.52
N ASP A 136 -0.73 11.78 1.24
CA ASP A 136 -0.51 13.17 0.80
C ASP A 136 -1.60 14.11 1.34
N ALA A 137 -2.85 13.65 1.39
CA ALA A 137 -3.97 14.42 1.94
C ALA A 137 -3.82 14.66 3.45
N LEU A 138 -3.38 13.65 4.21
CA LEU A 138 -3.09 13.76 5.64
C LEU A 138 -1.96 14.77 5.96
N MET A 139 -1.08 15.03 5.00
CA MET A 139 -0.05 16.06 5.13
C MET A 139 -0.55 17.48 4.81
N GLN A 140 -1.76 17.66 4.27
CA GLN A 140 -2.30 18.98 3.93
C GLN A 140 -2.50 19.88 5.14
N PRO A 141 -3.08 19.43 6.28
CA PRO A 141 -3.11 20.23 7.51
C PRO A 141 -1.75 20.75 7.95
N VAL A 142 -0.72 19.89 7.93
CA VAL A 142 0.65 20.26 8.32
C VAL A 142 1.20 21.33 7.37
N ARG A 143 1.03 21.15 6.06
CA ARG A 143 1.45 22.14 5.05
C ARG A 143 0.73 23.48 5.23
N LYS A 144 -0.57 23.45 5.52
CA LYS A 144 -1.38 24.66 5.79
C LYS A 144 -0.85 25.41 7.02
N VAL A 145 -0.54 24.71 8.11
CA VAL A 145 0.06 25.31 9.31
C VAL A 145 1.43 25.92 9.00
N GLN A 146 2.31 25.17 8.33
CA GLN A 146 3.68 25.62 8.05
C GLN A 146 3.75 26.83 7.11
N SER A 147 2.80 26.94 6.17
CA SER A 147 2.71 28.06 5.21
C SER A 147 1.78 29.18 5.65
N ALA A 148 1.12 29.05 6.81
CA ALA A 148 0.22 30.05 7.33
C ALA A 148 0.99 31.33 7.70
N THR A 149 0.43 32.46 7.28
CA THR A 149 0.92 33.80 7.66
C THR A 149 0.03 34.47 8.71
N HIS A 150 -1.17 33.93 8.92
CA HIS A 150 -2.18 34.45 9.82
C HIS A 150 -2.85 33.30 10.56
N PHE A 151 -3.13 33.53 11.83
CA PHE A 151 -3.84 32.61 12.70
C PHE A 151 -5.00 33.34 13.38
N LYS A 152 -6.05 32.60 13.71
CA LYS A 152 -7.17 33.13 14.50
C LYS A 152 -7.40 32.29 15.74
N ARG A 153 -7.95 32.93 16.77
CA ARG A 153 -8.31 32.25 18.01
C ARG A 153 -9.60 31.47 17.83
N VAL A 154 -9.61 30.22 18.26
CA VAL A 154 -10.76 29.33 18.20
C VAL A 154 -10.95 28.60 19.52
N SER A 155 -12.20 28.19 19.75
CA SER A 155 -12.53 27.32 20.87
C SER A 155 -12.48 25.87 20.42
N GLY A 156 -11.90 25.00 21.22
CA GLY A 156 -11.78 23.57 20.93
C GLY A 156 -11.43 22.76 22.16
N PRO A 157 -11.41 21.42 22.05
CA PRO A 157 -11.01 20.55 23.13
C PRO A 157 -9.54 20.77 23.51
N SER A 158 -9.23 20.68 24.79
CA SER A 158 -7.87 20.72 25.31
C SER A 158 -7.10 19.49 24.85
N ARG A 159 -5.81 19.65 24.51
CA ARG A 159 -4.93 18.53 24.18
C ARG A 159 -4.70 17.58 25.35
N ALA A 160 -4.77 18.09 26.59
CA ALA A 160 -4.56 17.30 27.79
C ALA A 160 -5.81 16.51 28.21
N ASP A 161 -7.00 17.05 27.97
CA ASP A 161 -8.28 16.42 28.28
C ASP A 161 -9.34 16.83 27.25
N PRO A 162 -9.78 15.91 26.36
CA PRO A 162 -10.79 16.20 25.35
C PRO A 162 -12.14 16.67 25.89
N ASN A 163 -12.45 16.43 27.17
CA ASN A 163 -13.70 16.88 27.79
C ASN A 163 -13.65 18.34 28.25
N VAL A 164 -12.47 18.96 28.26
CA VAL A 164 -12.28 20.34 28.68
C VAL A 164 -12.18 21.23 27.45
N MET A 165 -13.08 22.21 27.33
CA MET A 165 -13.04 23.21 26.26
C MET A 165 -12.11 24.36 26.64
N VAL A 166 -11.19 24.70 25.72
CA VAL A 166 -10.32 25.87 25.80
C VAL A 166 -10.69 26.87 24.71
N HIS A 167 -10.51 28.16 24.98
CA HIS A 167 -10.96 29.26 24.12
C HIS A 167 -9.82 30.05 23.46
N ASP A 168 -8.59 29.55 23.59
CA ASP A 168 -7.38 30.25 23.18
C ASP A 168 -6.49 29.42 22.24
N LEU A 169 -7.08 28.45 21.54
CA LEU A 169 -6.37 27.72 20.49
C LEU A 169 -6.20 28.60 19.26
N LEU A 170 -5.15 28.37 18.49
CA LEU A 170 -4.80 29.10 17.28
C LEU A 170 -4.86 28.14 16.09
N THR A 171 -5.64 28.51 15.07
CA THR A 171 -5.73 27.75 13.82
C THR A 171 -5.38 28.67 12.63
N PRO A 172 -4.75 28.16 11.57
CA PRO A 172 -4.49 28.92 10.36
C PRO A 172 -5.75 29.56 9.78
N CYS A 173 -5.66 30.81 9.34
CA CYS A 173 -6.76 31.51 8.66
C CYS A 173 -6.26 32.34 7.47
N SER A 174 -7.19 32.81 6.64
CA SER A 174 -6.86 33.72 5.56
C SER A 174 -6.49 35.12 6.11
N PRO A 175 -5.64 35.90 5.41
CA PRO A 175 -5.30 37.26 5.82
C PRO A 175 -6.50 38.22 5.89
N GLY A 176 -7.58 37.92 5.17
CA GLY A 176 -8.81 38.73 5.16
C GLY A 176 -9.82 38.36 6.25
N ASP A 177 -9.52 37.39 7.12
CA ASP A 177 -10.42 37.03 8.23
C ASP A 177 -10.42 38.18 9.27
N PRO A 178 -11.59 38.66 9.73
CA PRO A 178 -11.66 39.77 10.70
C PRO A 178 -10.93 39.50 12.02
N GLN A 179 -10.73 38.22 12.37
CA GLN A 179 -10.01 37.80 13.58
C GLN A 179 -8.58 37.32 13.28
N ALA A 180 -8.08 37.57 12.07
CA ALA A 180 -6.73 37.20 11.67
C ALA A 180 -5.69 38.01 12.46
N VAL A 181 -4.75 37.29 13.05
CA VAL A 181 -3.55 37.86 13.65
C VAL A 181 -2.36 37.36 12.85
N GLN A 182 -1.56 38.30 12.33
CA GLN A 182 -0.37 37.98 11.56
C GLN A 182 0.70 37.37 12.48
N MET A 183 1.05 36.10 12.24
CA MET A 183 2.11 35.38 12.95
C MET A 183 2.51 34.12 12.18
N SER A 184 3.69 33.59 12.47
CA SER A 184 4.18 32.33 11.90
C SER A 184 3.83 31.15 12.82
N TRP A 185 3.84 29.92 12.29
CA TRP A 185 3.66 28.71 13.09
C TRP A 185 4.72 28.56 14.19
N VAL A 186 5.92 29.13 14.00
CA VAL A 186 7.01 29.12 15.00
C VAL A 186 6.63 29.90 16.27
N ASP A 187 5.74 30.90 16.12
CA ASP A 187 5.29 31.75 17.22
C ASP A 187 4.10 31.11 17.98
N VAL A 188 3.52 30.03 17.45
CA VAL A 188 2.36 29.34 18.04
C VAL A 188 2.85 28.28 19.04
N PRO A 189 2.49 28.37 20.34
CA PRO A 189 2.82 27.33 21.30
C PRO A 189 2.21 25.99 20.89
N GLY A 190 2.98 24.90 21.00
CA GLY A 190 2.52 23.56 20.58
C GLY A 190 1.19 23.13 21.23
N GLU A 191 0.98 23.47 22.50
CA GLU A 191 -0.27 23.17 23.23
C GLU A 191 -1.49 23.97 22.74
N LYS A 192 -1.24 25.10 22.06
CA LYS A 192 -2.28 26.03 21.58
C LYS A 192 -2.56 25.87 20.10
N LEU A 193 -1.80 25.07 19.37
CA LEU A 193 -2.08 24.82 17.96
C LEU A 193 -3.35 23.97 17.81
N ALA A 194 -4.32 24.46 17.03
CA ALA A 194 -5.44 23.68 16.53
C ALA A 194 -5.19 23.37 15.06
N GLU A 195 -4.76 22.15 14.77
CA GLU A 195 -4.53 21.70 13.39
C GLU A 195 -5.83 21.71 12.59
N PRO A 196 -5.80 22.16 11.32
CA PRO A 196 -6.92 21.98 10.41
C PRO A 196 -7.29 20.49 10.30
N ILE A 197 -8.58 20.21 10.27
CA ILE A 197 -9.09 18.85 10.10
C ILE A 197 -9.02 18.45 8.62
N LEU A 198 -8.73 17.19 8.32
CA LEU A 198 -8.72 16.65 6.95
C LEU A 198 -10.11 16.81 6.32
N CYS A 199 -10.19 17.39 5.12
CA CYS A 199 -11.45 17.57 4.41
C CYS A 199 -11.40 17.09 2.95
N MET A 200 -12.56 17.06 2.29
CA MET A 200 -12.68 16.54 0.93
C MET A 200 -11.81 17.30 -0.10
N SER A 201 -11.62 18.62 0.08
CA SER A 201 -10.74 19.38 -0.83
C SER A 201 -9.28 18.93 -0.74
N ASP A 202 -8.83 18.45 0.43
CA ASP A 202 -7.47 17.96 0.62
C ASP A 202 -7.28 16.62 -0.10
N MET A 203 -8.28 15.74 0.00
CA MET A 203 -8.33 14.47 -0.74
C MET A 203 -8.35 14.70 -2.26
N LEU A 204 -9.16 15.63 -2.75
CA LEU A 204 -9.23 15.97 -4.17
C LEU A 204 -7.91 16.59 -4.67
N THR A 205 -7.27 17.44 -3.86
CA THR A 205 -5.97 18.01 -4.20
C THR A 205 -4.92 16.92 -4.32
N ALA A 206 -4.87 15.97 -3.38
CA ALA A 206 -3.98 14.82 -3.46
C ALA A 206 -4.27 13.96 -4.70
N LEU A 207 -5.55 13.68 -4.96
CA LEU A 207 -5.99 12.90 -6.13
C LEU A 207 -5.55 13.53 -7.46
N THR A 208 -5.61 14.86 -7.61
CA THR A 208 -5.14 15.51 -8.86
C THR A 208 -3.63 15.38 -9.10
N ARG A 209 -2.85 15.10 -8.06
CA ARG A 209 -1.39 14.96 -8.14
C ARG A 209 -0.94 13.52 -8.33
N THR A 210 -1.76 12.55 -7.92
CA THR A 210 -1.46 11.12 -8.03
C THR A 210 -2.07 10.55 -9.30
N LYS A 211 -1.26 9.91 -10.13
CA LYS A 211 -1.71 9.11 -11.28
C LYS A 211 -1.71 7.62 -10.90
N PRO A 212 -2.58 6.80 -11.50
CA PRO A 212 -2.54 5.35 -11.28
C PRO A 212 -1.20 4.79 -11.74
N THR A 213 -0.63 3.88 -10.96
CA THR A 213 0.66 3.25 -11.28
C THR A 213 0.52 2.12 -12.29
N VAL A 214 -0.65 1.48 -12.33
CA VAL A 214 -0.94 0.39 -13.26
C VAL A 214 -1.62 0.95 -14.52
N ASN A 215 -1.03 0.68 -15.69
CA ASN A 215 -1.59 1.09 -16.97
C ASN A 215 -2.39 -0.04 -17.64
N SER A 216 -3.19 0.31 -18.65
CA SER A 216 -4.03 -0.65 -19.37
C SER A 216 -3.25 -1.75 -20.11
N HIS A 217 -1.99 -1.49 -20.47
CA HIS A 217 -1.17 -2.49 -21.14
C HIS A 217 -0.68 -3.56 -20.17
N ASP A 218 -0.37 -3.20 -18.93
CA ASP A 218 -0.02 -4.16 -17.88
C ASP A 218 -1.22 -5.05 -17.52
N LEU A 219 -2.41 -4.44 -17.41
CA LEU A 219 -3.67 -5.19 -17.20
C LEU A 219 -3.92 -6.18 -18.33
N LYS A 220 -3.77 -5.76 -19.59
CA LYS A 220 -3.95 -6.64 -20.74
C LYS A 220 -3.00 -7.84 -20.71
N LYS A 221 -1.74 -7.64 -20.34
CA LYS A 221 -0.77 -8.75 -20.21
C LYS A 221 -1.17 -9.74 -19.10
N LEU A 222 -1.70 -9.23 -17.99
CA LEU A 222 -2.18 -10.07 -16.90
C LEU A 222 -3.44 -10.84 -17.30
N GLU A 223 -4.37 -10.21 -18.01
CA GLU A 223 -5.57 -10.85 -18.56
C GLU A 223 -5.21 -11.95 -19.58
N ASP A 224 -4.29 -11.68 -20.49
CA ASP A 224 -3.80 -12.66 -21.48
C ASP A 224 -3.14 -13.85 -20.75
N PHE A 225 -2.29 -13.58 -19.74
CA PHE A 225 -1.68 -14.65 -18.93
C PHE A 225 -2.72 -15.46 -18.16
N GLN A 226 -3.73 -14.82 -17.57
CA GLN A 226 -4.79 -15.48 -16.83
C GLN A 226 -5.66 -16.33 -17.75
N LYS A 227 -5.92 -15.88 -18.98
CA LYS A 227 -6.65 -16.65 -19.97
C LYS A 227 -5.89 -17.90 -20.42
N ASP A 228 -4.57 -17.78 -20.61
CA ASP A 228 -3.74 -18.87 -21.11
C ASP A 228 -3.33 -19.87 -20.01
N PHE A 229 -3.17 -19.41 -18.77
CA PHE A 229 -2.55 -20.17 -17.68
C PHE A 229 -3.26 -20.10 -16.33
N GLY A 230 -4.39 -19.40 -16.25
CA GLY A 230 -5.24 -19.37 -15.07
C GLY A 230 -5.79 -20.75 -14.74
N GLN A 231 -6.13 -20.94 -13.47
CA GLN A 231 -6.94 -22.08 -13.05
C GLN A 231 -8.30 -21.54 -12.64
N GLU A 232 -9.35 -22.14 -13.18
CA GLU A 232 -10.71 -21.94 -12.67
C GLU A 232 -10.77 -22.52 -11.24
N GLU A 233 -11.46 -21.81 -10.35
CA GLU A 233 -11.59 -22.16 -8.93
C GLU A 233 -12.16 -23.58 -8.69
#